data_AF-A0AAT9IE64-F1
#
_entry.id   AF-A0AAT9IE64-F1
#
_cell.length_a   1.000
_cell.length_b   1.000
_cell.length_c   1.000
_cell.angle_alpha   90.00
_cell.angle_beta   90.00
_cell.angle_gamma   90.00
#
_symmetry.space_group_name_H-M   'P 1'
#
loop_
_entity.id
_entity.type
_entity.pdbx_description
1 polymer ?
#
loop_
_entity_poly.entity_id
_entity_poly.type
_entity_poly.pdbx_seq_one_letter_code
_entity_poly.pdbx_strand_id
1 'polypeptide(L)' 'MDSYRFDRTAFKIKTFAESDADNVDLSLPLRERLRQAYYLISKAYGFDVNNPPRMDKTVFSYKKLNK' A
#
# COMPACT_ATOMS: atom_id res chain seq x y z
N MET A 1 7.17 -10.98 16.06
CA MET A 1 7.02 -10.37 14.73
C MET A 1 5.55 -9.94 14.57
N ASP A 2 5.02 -9.16 15.52
CA ASP A 2 3.59 -8.82 15.63
C ASP A 2 3.41 -7.30 15.82
N SER A 3 4.13 -6.49 15.03
CA SER A 3 4.12 -5.03 15.19
C SER A 3 2.84 -4.36 14.68
N TYR A 4 1.95 -5.09 13.99
CA TYR A 4 0.72 -4.53 13.43
C TYR A 4 -0.45 -5.48 13.72
N ARG A 5 -1.38 -5.02 14.57
CA ARG A 5 -2.59 -5.76 14.90
C ARG A 5 -3.54 -5.71 13.70
N PHE A 6 -3.87 -6.87 13.14
CA PHE A 6 -4.84 -6.97 12.05
C PHE A 6 -6.24 -6.60 12.58
N ASP A 7 -6.77 -5.46 12.13
CA ASP A 7 -8.10 -5.01 12.51
C ASP A 7 -9.17 -5.78 11.73
N ARG A 8 -9.85 -6.70 12.42
CA ARG A 8 -10.94 -7.52 11.86
C ARG A 8 -12.23 -6.73 11.67
N THR A 9 -12.31 -5.49 12.17
CA THR A 9 -13.47 -4.60 12.00
C THR A 9 -13.37 -3.73 10.74
N ALA A 10 -12.23 -3.75 10.05
CA ALA A 10 -11.99 -2.94 8.85
C ALA A 10 -12.94 -3.29 7.68
N PHE A 11 -13.33 -4.57 7.55
CA PHE A 11 -14.19 -5.07 6.49
C PHE A 11 -15.66 -5.11 6.93
N LYS A 12 -16.29 -3.93 6.98
CA LYS A 12 -17.75 -3.76 7.12
C LYS A 12 -18.31 -3.15 5.85
N ILE A 13 -19.57 -3.46 5.51
CA ILE A 13 -20.29 -2.77 4.43
C ILE A 13 -20.43 -1.31 4.87
N LYS A 14 -19.88 -0.38 4.10
CA LYS A 14 -19.88 1.06 4.37
C LYS A 14 -20.61 1.81 3.28
N THR A 15 -21.17 2.96 3.63
CA THR A 15 -21.61 3.94 2.62
C THR A 15 -20.40 4.62 1.98
N PHE A 16 -20.61 5.31 0.84
CA PHE A 16 -19.54 6.05 0.17
C PHE A 16 -18.88 7.07 1.09
N ALA A 17 -19.68 7.85 1.82
CA ALA A 17 -19.21 8.87 2.76
C ALA A 17 -18.41 8.28 3.94
N GLU A 18 -18.83 7.13 4.47
CA GLU A 18 -18.11 6.42 5.53
C GLU A 18 -16.78 5.84 5.05
N SER A 19 -16.74 5.38 3.80
CA SER A 19 -15.50 4.86 3.20
C SER A 19 -14.49 5.99 2.94
N ASP A 20 -14.98 7.18 2.56
CA ASP A 20 -14.13 8.35 2.33
C ASP A 20 -13.49 8.85 3.64
N ALA A 21 -14.27 8.84 4.74
CA ALA A 21 -13.80 9.26 6.06
C ALA A 21 -12.71 8.33 6.66
N ASP A 22 -12.73 7.05 6.33
CA ASP A 22 -11.83 6.05 6.93
C ASP A 22 -10.44 5.97 6.25
N ASN A 23 -10.24 6.64 5.10
CA ASN A 23 -9.18 6.21 4.18
C ASN A 23 -7.76 6.67 4.50
N VAL A 24 -7.52 7.66 5.34
CA VAL A 24 -6.15 8.00 5.78
C VAL A 24 -6.21 8.71 7.13
N ASP A 25 -5.65 8.11 8.18
CA ASP A 25 -5.28 8.90 9.35
C ASP A 25 -4.16 9.88 8.95
N LEU A 26 -4.57 11.11 8.61
CA LEU A 26 -3.68 12.18 8.18
C LEU A 26 -2.81 12.72 9.33
N SER A 27 -3.07 12.31 10.58
CA SER A 27 -2.22 12.66 11.72
C SER A 27 -0.86 11.96 11.66
N LEU A 28 -0.77 10.83 10.95
CA LEU A 28 0.47 10.08 10.81
C LEU A 28 1.42 10.71 9.78
N PRO A 29 2.74 10.72 10.05
CA PRO A 29 3.74 11.09 9.06
C PRO A 29 3.61 10.25 7.79
N LEU A 30 3.81 10.87 6.62
CA LEU A 30 3.71 10.22 5.31
C LEU A 30 4.56 8.94 5.21
N ARG A 31 5.72 8.92 5.87
CA ARG A 31 6.61 7.76 5.94
C ARG A 31 5.94 6.54 6.58
N GLU A 32 5.22 6.73 7.67
CA GLU A 32 4.53 5.64 8.37
C GLU A 32 3.34 5.14 7.56
N ARG A 33 2.60 6.05 6.92
CA ARG A 33 1.54 5.70 5.98
C ARG A 33 2.04 4.84 4.83
N LEU A 34 3.18 5.19 4.24
CA LEU A 34 3.81 4.40 3.18
C LEU A 34 4.22 3.01 3.66
N ARG A 35 4.74 2.90 4.89
CA ARG A 35 5.10 1.61 5.50
C ARG A 35 3.88 0.72 5.71
N GLN A 36 2.79 1.27 6.23
CA GLN A 36 1.52 0.56 6.41
C GLN A 36 0.95 0.07 5.08
N ALA A 37 0.87 0.95 4.08
CA ALA A 37 0.41 0.60 2.74
C ALA A 37 1.27 -0.52 2.13
N TYR A 38 2.59 -0.42 2.26
CA TYR A 38 3.51 -1.43 1.75
C TYR A 38 3.34 -2.79 2.41
N TYR A 39 3.13 -2.83 3.74
CA TYR A 39 2.82 -4.06 4.47
C TYR A 39 1.51 -4.70 3.99
N LEU A 40 0.46 -3.90 3.76
CA LEU A 40 -0.81 -4.41 3.23
C LEU A 40 -0.65 -5.01 1.83
N ILE A 41 0.12 -4.34 0.96
CA ILE A 41 0.46 -4.86 -0.38
C ILE A 41 1.22 -6.19 -0.25
N SER A 42 2.19 -6.29 0.66
CA SER A 42 2.96 -7.53 0.86
C SER A 42 2.08 -8.70 1.29
N LYS A 43 1.07 -8.45 2.13
CA LYS A 43 0.09 -9.47 2.52
C LYS A 43 -0.85 -9.86 1.37
N ALA A 44 -1.27 -8.90 0.55
CA ALA A 44 -2.15 -9.16 -0.58
C ALA A 44 -1.49 -10.01 -1.67
N TYR A 45 -0.21 -9.74 -1.96
CA TYR A 45 0.55 -10.42 -3.03
C TYR A 45 1.52 -11.50 -2.52
N GLY A 46 1.60 -11.72 -1.20
CA GLY A 46 2.36 -12.81 -0.61
C GLY A 46 3.88 -12.69 -0.70
N PHE A 47 4.45 -11.48 -0.63
CA PHE A 47 5.91 -11.28 -0.64
C PHE A 47 6.47 -10.77 0.70
N ASP A 48 7.76 -11.01 0.91
CA ASP A 48 8.49 -10.52 2.08
C ASP A 48 8.79 -9.02 1.95
N VAL A 49 8.39 -8.25 2.96
CA VAL A 49 8.65 -6.81 3.08
C VAL A 49 10.15 -6.50 3.12
N ASN A 50 10.95 -7.39 3.69
CA ASN A 50 12.40 -7.22 3.81
C ASN A 50 13.16 -7.71 2.56
N ASN A 51 12.51 -8.53 1.74
CA ASN A 51 13.07 -9.07 0.50
C ASN A 51 12.01 -9.01 -0.62
N PRO A 52 11.65 -7.81 -1.09
CA PRO A 52 10.58 -7.66 -2.05
C PRO A 52 11.00 -8.07 -3.47
N PRO A 53 10.03 -8.45 -4.31
CA PRO A 53 10.29 -8.79 -5.70
C PRO A 53 10.91 -7.59 -6.42
N ARG A 54 11.93 -7.86 -7.23
CA ARG A 54 12.60 -6.83 -8.03
C ARG A 54 11.74 -6.50 -9.24
N MET A 55 11.53 -5.22 -9.45
CA MET A 55 10.86 -4.73 -10.65
C MET A 55 11.66 -5.10 -11.90
N ASP A 56 11.03 -5.81 -12.83
CA ASP A 56 11.58 -6.02 -14.16
C ASP A 56 11.45 -4.73 -14.98
N LYS A 57 12.60 -4.15 -15.35
CA LYS A 57 12.68 -2.91 -16.14
C LYS A 57 12.78 -3.17 -17.65
N THR A 58 12.80 -4.43 -18.09
CA THR A 58 12.97 -4.79 -19.50
C THR A 58 11.68 -4.65 -20.31
N VAL A 59 10.52 -4.74 -19.66
CA VAL A 59 9.20 -4.68 -20.32
C VAL A 59 8.78 -3.24 -20.66
N PHE A 60 9.30 -2.24 -19.94
CA PHE A 60 8.89 -0.85 -20.11
C PHE A 60 9.97 -0.05 -20.87
N SER A 61 9.70 0.26 -22.14
CA SER A 61 10.53 1.13 -22.97
C SER A 61 9.80 2.43 -23.26
N TYR A 62 10.39 3.56 -22.88
CA TYR A 62 9.91 4.88 -23.28
C TYR A 62 10.93 5.51 -24.22
N LYS A 63 10.49 5.97 -25.39
CA LYS A 63 11.30 6.80 -26.28
C LYS A 63 11.03 8.26 -25.97
N LYS A 64 12.09 9.01 -25.64
CA LYS A 64 12.01 10.47 -25.53
C LYS A 64 11.72 11.04 -26.93
N LEU A 65 10.66 11.82 -27.08
CA LEU A 65 10.41 12.59 -28.29
C LEU A 65 11.46 13.72 -28.32
N ASN A 66 12.40 13.66 -29.26
CA ASN A 66 13.30 14.79 -29.51
C ASN A 66 12.48 15.90 -30.19
N LYS A 67 12.48 17.09 -29.59
CA LYS A 67 12.00 18.33 -30.23
C LYS A 67 13.07 18.90 -31.14
#